data_AF-A0A8S3ZTU6-F1
#
_entry.id   AF-A0A8S3ZTU6-F1
#
_cell.length_a   1.000
_cell.length_b   1.000
_cell.length_c   1.000
_cell.angle_alpha   90.00
_cell.angle_beta   90.00
_cell.angle_gamma   90.00
#
_symmetry.space_group_name_H-M   'P 1'
#
loop_
_entity.id
_entity.type
_entity.pdbx_description
1 polymer ?
#
loop_
_entity_poly.entity_id
_entity_poly.type
_entity_poly.pdbx_seq_one_letter_code
_entity_poly.pdbx_strand_id
1 'polypeptide(L)'
;MFSWCGCSVVCECSVVCECSVVCECSVVCECSVVCECSVVCGCSVVCECSVVCECSVVCGCSVMCECSAVCEYSVMCKCSVVCGCSVVCECSVVCECSVVCGCSVMCECSAVCEYSVMCKCSVVCGCSVVCGCSLVCECSVVCECSVVCECSFVCECSVVCECSVVCECSVVCECSVVCECSVVCGCSVVCKCSVVCECSVMCGCSVVCECSVVCECSVVCGCSVVCGCSVVCECSVVCGCSVVCGCSVVCKCLVVCGCSVVCGCSVVCECSVVCKCSVVCEYLLIDLWLNSCEEVKL
;
A
#
# COMPACT_ATOMS: atom_id res chain seq x y z
N MET A 1 56.70 27.14 -8.78
CA MET A 1 55.36 27.27 -9.37
C MET A 1 55.53 27.19 -10.87
N PHE A 2 55.46 25.98 -11.42
CA PHE A 2 55.54 25.78 -12.86
C PHE A 2 54.10 25.66 -13.36
N SER A 3 53.74 26.52 -14.31
CA SER A 3 52.47 26.52 -15.04
C SER A 3 52.74 25.97 -16.44
N TRP A 4 51.95 24.99 -16.87
CA TRP A 4 52.07 24.40 -18.20
C TRP A 4 50.77 24.61 -18.99
N CYS A 5 50.92 24.99 -20.27
CA CYS A 5 49.83 25.11 -21.24
C CYS A 5 50.16 24.23 -22.47
N GLY A 6 49.24 23.34 -22.88
CA GLY A 6 49.28 22.67 -24.20
C GLY A 6 50.12 21.40 -24.29
N CYS A 7 50.11 20.53 -23.28
CA CYS A 7 50.82 19.24 -23.29
C CYS A 7 49.88 18.03 -23.38
N SER A 8 50.36 16.91 -23.94
CA SER A 8 49.56 15.69 -24.05
C SER A 8 49.47 14.91 -22.72
N VAL A 9 50.54 14.91 -21.92
CA VAL A 9 50.58 14.27 -20.60
C VAL A 9 51.43 15.14 -19.68
N VAL A 10 50.94 15.41 -18.47
CA VAL A 10 51.68 16.15 -17.43
C VAL A 10 51.69 15.33 -16.13
N CYS A 11 52.88 15.16 -15.56
CA CYS A 11 53.09 14.55 -14.24
C CYS A 11 53.75 15.58 -13.32
N GLU A 12 53.29 15.69 -12.08
CA GLU A 12 53.84 16.52 -11.00
C GLU A 12 53.88 18.03 -11.32
N CYS A 13 52.81 18.76 -10.95
CA CYS A 13 52.76 20.18 -11.26
C CYS A 13 51.88 21.01 -10.32
N SER A 14 52.13 22.32 -10.26
CA SER A 14 51.31 23.23 -9.44
C SER A 14 50.01 23.66 -10.12
N VAL A 15 50.04 23.97 -11.42
CA VAL A 15 48.87 24.45 -12.18
C VAL A 15 48.97 23.97 -13.62
N VAL A 16 47.88 23.38 -14.14
CA VAL A 16 47.75 23.01 -15.56
C VAL A 16 46.58 23.75 -16.19
N CYS A 17 46.80 24.26 -17.39
CA CYS A 17 45.74 24.64 -18.30
C CYS A 17 45.88 23.82 -19.59
N GLU A 18 44.78 23.25 -20.10
CA GLU A 18 44.72 22.56 -21.40
C GLU A 18 45.69 21.37 -21.56
N CYS A 19 45.31 20.20 -21.03
CA CYS A 19 46.08 18.95 -21.21
C CYS A 19 45.19 17.71 -21.42
N SER A 20 45.75 16.63 -21.97
CA SER A 20 44.96 15.39 -22.18
C SER A 20 44.85 14.57 -20.90
N VAL A 21 45.98 14.32 -20.23
CA VAL A 21 46.04 13.52 -18.98
C VAL A 21 46.93 14.23 -17.96
N VAL A 22 46.44 14.33 -16.73
CA VAL A 22 47.18 14.91 -15.60
C VAL A 22 47.23 13.94 -14.43
N CYS A 23 48.43 13.73 -13.88
CA CYS A 23 48.65 12.99 -12.63
C CYS A 23 49.35 13.90 -11.61
N GLU A 24 48.78 13.99 -10.39
CA GLU A 24 49.32 14.72 -9.24
C GLU A 24 49.52 16.24 -9.47
N CYS A 25 48.46 17.03 -9.36
CA CYS A 25 48.56 18.49 -9.41
C CYS A 25 47.62 19.23 -8.44
N SER A 26 47.94 20.48 -8.09
CA SER A 26 47.09 21.25 -7.15
C SER A 26 45.85 21.86 -7.81
N VAL A 27 45.95 22.38 -9.04
CA VAL A 27 44.82 23.00 -9.77
C VAL A 27 44.87 22.63 -11.24
N VAL A 28 43.74 22.18 -11.79
CA VAL A 28 43.60 21.83 -13.21
C VAL A 28 42.42 22.57 -13.83
N CYS A 29 42.66 23.19 -14.99
CA CYS A 29 41.64 23.79 -15.85
C CYS A 29 41.67 23.10 -17.23
N GLU A 30 40.52 22.58 -17.68
CA GLU A 30 40.31 21.95 -18.99
C GLU A 30 41.24 20.75 -19.28
N CYS A 31 40.85 19.55 -18.85
CA CYS A 31 41.57 18.32 -19.17
C CYS A 31 40.64 17.15 -19.54
N SER A 32 41.18 16.09 -20.14
CA SER A 32 40.37 14.88 -20.42
C SER A 32 40.29 14.00 -19.18
N VAL A 33 41.43 13.60 -18.61
CA VAL A 33 41.50 12.71 -17.46
C VAL A 33 42.40 13.29 -16.38
N VAL A 34 41.93 13.29 -15.14
CA VAL A 34 42.70 13.76 -13.97
C VAL A 34 42.73 12.68 -12.89
N CYS A 35 43.93 12.40 -12.38
CA CYS A 35 44.19 11.56 -11.23
C CYS A 35 44.86 12.39 -10.12
N GLU A 36 44.31 12.38 -8.92
CA GLU A 36 44.86 13.02 -7.71
C GLU A 36 45.07 14.54 -7.85
N CYS A 37 44.02 15.33 -7.60
CA CYS A 37 44.11 16.79 -7.62
C CYS A 37 43.33 17.49 -6.50
N SER A 38 43.71 18.74 -6.16
CA SER A 38 42.99 19.50 -5.13
C SER A 38 41.72 20.17 -5.70
N VAL A 39 41.83 20.84 -6.85
CA VAL A 39 40.72 21.55 -7.50
C VAL A 39 40.73 21.28 -9.01
N VAL A 40 39.57 20.91 -9.56
CA VAL A 40 39.39 20.67 -11.00
C VAL A 40 38.23 21.52 -11.55
N CYS A 41 38.48 22.23 -12.66
CA CYS A 41 37.50 22.96 -13.44
C CYS A 41 37.47 22.41 -14.88
N GLY A 42 36.39 21.70 -15.26
CA GLY A 42 36.16 21.19 -16.61
C GLY A 42 37.00 19.96 -16.97
N CYS A 43 36.49 18.75 -16.74
CA CYS A 43 37.12 17.49 -17.17
C CYS A 43 36.11 16.42 -17.61
N SER A 44 36.53 15.40 -18.38
CA SER A 44 35.63 14.28 -18.69
C SER A 44 35.63 13.19 -17.62
N VAL A 45 36.77 12.84 -17.04
CA VAL A 45 36.89 11.86 -15.95
C VAL A 45 37.82 12.36 -14.84
N VAL A 46 37.37 12.24 -13.59
CA VAL A 46 38.17 12.61 -12.39
C VAL A 46 38.21 11.45 -11.39
N CYS A 47 39.41 11.12 -10.93
CA CYS A 47 39.66 10.16 -9.85
C CYS A 47 40.36 10.89 -8.69
N GLU A 48 39.77 10.83 -7.50
CA GLU A 48 40.31 11.37 -6.25
C GLU A 48 40.60 12.89 -6.27
N CYS A 49 39.59 13.72 -5.97
CA CYS A 49 39.75 15.18 -5.88
C CYS A 49 39.03 15.81 -4.69
N SER A 50 39.46 17.00 -4.26
CA SER A 50 38.78 17.71 -3.16
C SER A 50 37.53 18.44 -3.65
N VAL A 51 37.64 19.21 -4.74
CA VAL A 51 36.56 20.01 -5.33
C VAL A 51 36.54 19.85 -6.86
N VAL A 52 35.37 19.56 -7.41
CA VAL A 52 35.17 19.41 -8.87
C VAL A 52 34.02 20.31 -9.34
N CYS A 53 34.30 21.08 -10.39
CA CYS A 53 33.33 21.89 -11.13
C CYS A 53 33.26 21.39 -12.58
N GLU A 54 32.07 21.01 -13.04
CA GLU A 54 31.77 20.56 -14.42
C GLU A 54 32.54 19.31 -14.88
N CYS A 55 32.01 18.11 -14.63
CA CYS A 55 32.60 16.85 -15.11
C CYS A 55 31.58 15.83 -15.64
N SER A 56 32.02 14.85 -16.42
CA SER A 56 31.14 13.77 -16.90
C SER A 56 31.02 12.65 -15.86
N VAL A 57 32.15 12.09 -15.43
CA VAL A 57 32.19 10.97 -14.48
C VAL A 57 33.22 11.26 -13.39
N VAL A 58 32.85 11.04 -12.13
CA VAL A 58 33.73 11.28 -10.98
C VAL A 58 33.69 10.11 -10.00
N CYS A 59 34.86 9.69 -9.54
CA CYS A 59 35.05 8.72 -8.47
C CYS A 59 35.80 9.37 -7.30
N GLY A 60 35.14 9.52 -6.14
CA GLY A 60 35.75 9.98 -4.89
C GLY A 60 36.05 11.48 -4.82
N CYS A 61 35.08 12.29 -4.36
CA CYS A 61 35.26 13.73 -4.10
C CYS A 61 34.50 14.22 -2.84
N SER A 62 34.94 15.34 -2.25
CA SER A 62 34.29 15.89 -1.05
C SER A 62 33.09 16.81 -1.35
N VAL A 63 33.19 17.63 -2.40
CA VAL A 63 32.14 18.58 -2.82
C VAL A 63 32.12 18.68 -4.35
N MET A 64 30.92 18.62 -4.94
CA MET A 64 30.75 18.66 -6.39
C MET A 64 29.64 19.59 -6.87
N CYS A 65 29.94 20.31 -7.95
CA CYS A 65 28.99 21.12 -8.70
C CYS A 65 28.89 20.60 -10.16
N GLU A 66 27.73 20.04 -10.52
CA GLU A 66 27.31 19.61 -11.88
C GLU A 66 28.10 18.43 -12.51
N CYS A 67 27.50 17.23 -12.50
CA CYS A 67 28.03 16.02 -13.18
C CYS A 67 26.94 15.10 -13.76
N SER A 68 27.28 14.20 -14.69
CA SER A 68 26.30 13.24 -15.23
C SER A 68 26.19 11.92 -14.44
N ALA A 69 27.30 11.36 -13.93
CA ALA A 69 27.25 10.16 -13.09
C ALA A 69 28.34 10.17 -12.02
N VAL A 70 28.00 9.74 -10.80
CA VAL A 70 28.93 9.78 -9.65
C VAL A 70 28.79 8.59 -8.72
N CYS A 71 29.93 8.13 -8.20
CA CYS A 71 30.04 7.10 -7.16
C CYS A 71 30.76 7.65 -5.92
N GLU A 72 30.18 7.44 -4.73
CA GLU A 72 30.75 7.67 -3.39
C GLU A 72 31.20 9.11 -3.06
N TYR A 73 30.36 9.89 -2.35
CA TYR A 73 30.71 11.25 -1.88
C TYR A 73 29.86 11.79 -0.71
N SER A 74 30.27 12.91 -0.12
CA SER A 74 29.59 13.55 1.02
C SER A 74 28.43 14.49 0.66
N VAL A 75 28.60 15.43 -0.29
CA VAL A 75 27.58 16.42 -0.65
C VAL A 75 27.59 16.73 -2.15
N MET A 76 26.41 16.72 -2.79
CA MET A 76 26.24 17.10 -4.21
C MET A 76 25.05 18.03 -4.42
N CYS A 77 25.23 18.98 -5.34
CA CYS A 77 24.21 19.97 -5.68
C CYS A 77 23.41 19.71 -6.96
N LYS A 78 23.92 18.97 -7.98
CA LYS A 78 23.21 18.61 -9.23
C LYS A 78 23.81 17.41 -9.99
N CYS A 79 22.99 16.43 -10.37
CA CYS A 79 23.40 15.34 -11.28
C CYS A 79 22.26 14.59 -12.00
N SER A 80 22.59 13.68 -12.93
CA SER A 80 21.60 12.71 -13.44
C SER A 80 21.49 11.43 -12.59
N VAL A 81 22.60 10.81 -12.18
CA VAL A 81 22.60 9.53 -11.43
C VAL A 81 23.62 9.56 -10.29
N VAL A 82 23.19 9.12 -9.11
CA VAL A 82 24.01 8.98 -7.89
C VAL A 82 24.07 7.54 -7.41
N CYS A 83 25.26 7.06 -7.05
CA CYS A 83 25.46 5.85 -6.26
C CYS A 83 26.25 6.17 -4.97
N GLY A 84 25.58 6.18 -3.81
CA GLY A 84 26.16 6.18 -2.46
C GLY A 84 26.59 7.54 -1.90
N CYS A 85 25.69 8.25 -1.18
CA CYS A 85 25.98 9.60 -0.62
C CYS A 85 25.28 9.93 0.68
N SER A 86 25.81 10.90 1.43
CA SER A 86 25.12 11.40 2.63
C SER A 86 23.99 12.39 2.33
N VAL A 87 24.21 13.36 1.41
CA VAL A 87 23.22 14.40 1.08
C VAL A 87 23.23 14.71 -0.41
N VAL A 88 22.05 14.68 -1.05
CA VAL A 88 21.86 15.02 -2.47
C VAL A 88 20.79 16.08 -2.63
N CYS A 89 21.11 17.14 -3.37
CA CYS A 89 20.15 18.13 -3.88
C CYS A 89 20.04 17.95 -5.41
N GLU A 90 18.81 17.86 -5.94
CA GLU A 90 18.48 17.84 -7.39
C GLU A 90 19.20 16.77 -8.24
N CYS A 91 18.70 15.52 -8.24
CA CYS A 91 19.13 14.48 -9.19
C CYS A 91 17.95 13.70 -9.81
N SER A 92 18.17 12.93 -10.90
CA SER A 92 17.10 12.10 -11.47
C SER A 92 16.96 10.77 -10.74
N VAL A 93 18.07 10.04 -10.52
CA VAL A 93 18.08 8.73 -9.87
C VAL A 93 19.12 8.71 -8.76
N VAL A 94 18.74 8.20 -7.58
CA VAL A 94 19.64 8.04 -6.43
C VAL A 94 19.59 6.62 -5.90
N CYS A 95 20.75 5.97 -5.79
CA CYS A 95 20.96 4.69 -5.13
C CYS A 95 21.73 4.92 -3.82
N GLU A 96 21.12 4.58 -2.69
CA GLU A 96 21.68 4.65 -1.32
C GLU A 96 22.02 6.05 -0.82
N CYS A 97 21.09 6.70 -0.11
CA CYS A 97 21.33 8.01 0.52
C CYS A 97 20.69 8.17 1.91
N SER A 98 21.31 9.01 2.75
CA SER A 98 20.78 9.33 4.08
C SER A 98 19.59 10.30 4.01
N VAL A 99 19.78 11.39 3.26
CA VAL A 99 18.81 12.49 3.08
C VAL A 99 18.91 13.00 1.64
N VAL A 100 17.77 13.18 0.99
CA VAL A 100 17.70 13.71 -0.39
C VAL A 100 16.69 14.85 -0.41
N CYS A 101 16.92 15.85 -1.26
CA CYS A 101 15.94 16.88 -1.60
C CYS A 101 15.80 16.98 -3.14
N GLY A 102 14.69 16.47 -3.68
CA GLY A 102 14.32 16.56 -5.09
C GLY A 102 14.98 15.52 -6.00
N CYS A 103 14.33 14.35 -6.18
CA CYS A 103 14.63 13.39 -7.24
C CYS A 103 13.36 12.75 -7.82
N SER A 104 13.46 12.10 -9.00
CA SER A 104 12.34 11.34 -9.55
C SER A 104 12.29 9.89 -9.04
N VAL A 105 13.45 9.23 -8.86
CA VAL A 105 13.52 7.84 -8.40
C VAL A 105 14.57 7.69 -7.30
N MET A 106 14.20 7.02 -6.20
CA MET A 106 15.12 6.70 -5.10
C MET A 106 15.08 5.22 -4.71
N CYS A 107 16.27 4.65 -4.53
CA CYS A 107 16.49 3.32 -3.98
C CYS A 107 17.26 3.43 -2.67
N GLU A 108 16.66 2.97 -1.57
CA GLU A 108 17.29 2.82 -0.24
C GLU A 108 17.60 4.14 0.51
N CYS A 109 16.77 4.43 1.52
CA CYS A 109 16.83 5.66 2.30
C CYS A 109 16.19 5.56 3.70
N SER A 110 16.50 6.51 4.58
CA SER A 110 15.91 6.53 5.93
C SER A 110 14.55 7.26 5.99
N ALA A 111 14.47 8.47 5.46
CA ALA A 111 13.24 9.27 5.48
C ALA A 111 13.21 10.22 4.29
N VAL A 112 12.04 10.37 3.68
CA VAL A 112 11.88 11.12 2.44
C VAL A 112 10.51 11.80 2.34
N CYS A 113 10.51 13.00 1.76
CA CYS A 113 9.32 13.84 1.53
C CYS A 113 9.25 14.31 0.06
N GLU A 114 8.13 14.05 -0.65
CA GLU A 114 7.81 14.60 -2.00
C GLU A 114 8.60 14.02 -3.20
N TYR A 115 8.29 12.79 -3.63
CA TYR A 115 8.96 12.10 -4.77
C TYR A 115 8.00 11.35 -5.70
N SER A 116 8.43 11.03 -6.92
CA SER A 116 7.59 10.20 -7.81
C SER A 116 7.67 8.71 -7.49
N VAL A 117 8.85 8.12 -7.30
CA VAL A 117 9.01 6.67 -7.09
C VAL A 117 10.05 6.36 -6.04
N MET A 118 9.73 5.44 -5.13
CA MET A 118 10.62 5.01 -4.07
C MET A 118 10.61 3.50 -3.85
N CYS A 119 11.79 2.94 -3.66
CA CYS A 119 12.01 1.56 -3.24
C CYS A 119 12.81 1.52 -1.93
N LYS A 120 12.31 0.76 -0.95
CA LYS A 120 12.97 0.41 0.31
C LYS A 120 13.37 1.58 1.21
N CYS A 121 12.45 2.12 1.99
CA CYS A 121 12.78 3.11 3.01
C CYS A 121 12.03 2.88 4.34
N SER A 122 12.51 3.46 5.44
CA SER A 122 11.79 3.34 6.71
C SER A 122 10.51 4.19 6.72
N VAL A 123 10.57 5.46 6.31
CA VAL A 123 9.43 6.38 6.40
C VAL A 123 9.29 7.21 5.13
N VAL A 124 8.07 7.30 4.61
CA VAL A 124 7.74 8.03 3.39
C VAL A 124 6.53 8.92 3.61
N CYS A 125 6.66 10.20 3.25
CA CYS A 125 5.53 11.13 3.18
C CYS A 125 5.47 11.76 1.78
N GLY A 126 4.32 11.68 1.11
CA GLY A 126 4.13 12.36 -0.17
C GLY A 126 4.92 11.72 -1.31
N CYS A 127 4.50 10.55 -1.78
CA CYS A 127 5.10 9.91 -2.96
C CYS A 127 4.05 9.39 -3.94
N SER A 128 4.34 9.36 -5.25
CA SER A 128 3.39 8.75 -6.18
C SER A 128 3.38 7.22 -6.04
N VAL A 129 4.55 6.58 -6.04
CA VAL A 129 4.68 5.12 -5.96
C VAL A 129 5.73 4.72 -4.92
N VAL A 130 5.38 3.80 -4.03
CA VAL A 130 6.25 3.30 -2.97
C VAL A 130 6.25 1.77 -2.94
N CYS A 131 7.43 1.16 -2.83
CA CYS A 131 7.59 -0.29 -2.66
C CYS A 131 8.55 -0.59 -1.50
N GLY A 132 8.15 -1.47 -0.58
CA GLY A 132 9.05 -2.03 0.43
C GLY A 132 9.37 -1.11 1.60
N CYS A 133 8.39 -0.39 2.16
CA CYS A 133 8.62 0.58 3.25
C CYS A 133 7.98 0.18 4.58
N SER A 134 8.50 0.71 5.69
CA SER A 134 7.87 0.44 7.00
C SER A 134 6.62 1.30 7.21
N LEU A 135 6.72 2.61 7.01
CA LEU A 135 5.64 3.58 7.19
C LEU A 135 5.47 4.44 5.94
N VAL A 136 4.23 4.56 5.44
CA VAL A 136 3.91 5.39 4.28
C VAL A 136 2.68 6.24 4.56
N CYS A 137 2.78 7.54 4.30
CA CYS A 137 1.68 8.50 4.38
C CYS A 137 1.53 9.24 3.05
N GLU A 138 0.29 9.54 2.66
CA GLU A 138 -0.04 10.42 1.53
C GLU A 138 0.58 9.96 0.19
N CYS A 139 0.28 8.73 -0.23
CA CYS A 139 0.82 8.17 -1.48
C CYS A 139 -0.26 7.68 -2.44
N SER A 140 0.05 7.66 -3.75
CA SER A 140 -0.93 7.14 -4.72
C SER A 140 -0.96 5.62 -4.74
N VAL A 141 0.21 4.97 -4.84
CA VAL A 141 0.35 3.51 -4.97
C VAL A 141 1.39 3.01 -3.98
N VAL A 142 1.04 2.01 -3.17
CA VAL A 142 1.93 1.40 -2.19
C VAL A 142 1.91 -0.12 -2.30
N CYS A 143 3.10 -0.73 -2.34
CA CYS A 143 3.27 -2.18 -2.30
C CYS A 143 4.22 -2.58 -1.16
N GLU A 144 3.96 -3.73 -0.53
CA GLU A 144 4.87 -4.36 0.44
C GLU A 144 5.25 -3.42 1.61
N CYS A 145 4.26 -2.90 2.34
CA CYS A 145 4.51 -1.98 3.46
C CYS A 145 3.92 -2.45 4.78
N SER A 146 4.50 -2.02 5.91
CA SER A 146 3.95 -2.41 7.23
C SER A 146 2.72 -1.59 7.58
N VAL A 147 2.80 -0.26 7.50
CA VAL A 147 1.69 0.66 7.81
C VAL A 147 1.53 1.69 6.71
N VAL A 148 0.29 1.88 6.28
CA VAL A 148 -0.07 2.85 5.25
C VAL A 148 -1.24 3.73 5.71
N CYS A 149 -1.11 5.04 5.53
CA CYS A 149 -2.15 6.02 5.79
C CYS A 149 -2.40 6.86 4.53
N GLU A 150 -3.67 7.15 4.24
CA GLU A 150 -4.10 8.11 3.22
C GLU A 150 -3.54 7.79 1.82
N CYS A 151 -3.92 6.65 1.26
CA CYS A 151 -3.44 6.20 -0.05
C CYS A 151 -4.56 5.80 -1.03
N SER A 152 -4.29 5.87 -2.33
CA SER A 152 -5.29 5.46 -3.33
C SER A 152 -5.32 3.94 -3.51
N PHE A 153 -4.17 3.31 -3.68
CA PHE A 153 -4.05 1.87 -3.90
C PHE A 153 -2.96 1.26 -3.01
N VAL A 154 -3.30 0.17 -2.31
CA VAL A 154 -2.39 -0.54 -1.43
C VAL A 154 -2.43 -2.04 -1.74
N CYS A 155 -1.26 -2.67 -1.86
CA CYS A 155 -1.11 -4.10 -2.04
C CYS A 155 -0.13 -4.66 -0.99
N GLU A 156 -0.48 -5.79 -0.38
CA GLU A 156 0.38 -6.53 0.56
C GLU A 156 0.87 -5.66 1.72
N CYS A 157 -0.04 -5.27 2.62
CA CYS A 157 0.30 -4.46 3.80
C CYS A 157 -0.22 -5.05 5.10
N SER A 158 0.40 -4.70 6.24
CA SER A 158 -0.10 -5.19 7.53
C SER A 158 -1.28 -4.35 8.03
N VAL A 159 -1.13 -3.03 8.03
CA VAL A 159 -2.15 -2.09 8.53
C VAL A 159 -2.39 -0.98 7.52
N VAL A 160 -3.65 -0.71 7.21
CA VAL A 160 -4.05 0.36 6.30
C VAL A 160 -5.16 1.21 6.92
N CYS A 161 -4.98 2.53 6.87
CA CYS A 161 -5.99 3.51 7.27
C CYS A 161 -6.31 4.43 6.09
N GLU A 162 -7.59 4.69 5.87
CA GLU A 162 -8.08 5.71 4.92
C GLU A 162 -7.56 5.49 3.49
N CYS A 163 -7.99 4.40 2.84
CA CYS A 163 -7.56 4.10 1.46
C CYS A 163 -8.73 3.82 0.51
N SER A 164 -8.52 4.04 -0.79
CA SER A 164 -9.58 3.74 -1.76
C SER A 164 -9.66 2.24 -2.05
N VAL A 165 -8.54 1.60 -2.40
CA VAL A 165 -8.48 0.19 -2.77
C VAL A 165 -7.35 -0.52 -2.02
N VAL A 166 -7.67 -1.65 -1.40
CA VAL A 166 -6.72 -2.48 -0.67
C VAL A 166 -6.80 -3.93 -1.14
N CYS A 167 -5.65 -4.50 -1.49
CA CYS A 167 -5.48 -5.91 -1.80
C CYS A 167 -4.54 -6.54 -0.77
N GLU A 168 -4.97 -7.64 -0.14
CA GLU A 168 -4.18 -8.44 0.80
C GLU A 168 -3.64 -7.64 1.99
N CYS A 169 -4.46 -7.49 3.04
CA CYS A 169 -4.04 -6.84 4.27
C CYS A 169 -4.43 -7.60 5.54
N SER A 170 -3.77 -7.31 6.66
CA SER A 170 -4.18 -7.88 7.94
C SER A 170 -5.30 -7.06 8.58
N VAL A 171 -5.14 -5.74 8.65
CA VAL A 171 -6.09 -4.81 9.27
C VAL A 171 -6.35 -3.62 8.37
N VAL A 172 -7.62 -3.30 8.16
CA VAL A 172 -8.06 -2.14 7.38
C VAL A 172 -9.07 -1.31 8.17
N CYS A 173 -8.81 -0.01 8.25
CA CYS A 173 -9.73 0.98 8.80
C CYS A 173 -10.12 1.95 7.68
N GLU A 174 -11.42 2.10 7.44
CA GLU A 174 -12.00 3.05 6.48
C GLU A 174 -11.47 2.91 5.06
N CYS A 175 -12.06 2.02 4.27
CA CYS A 175 -11.71 1.87 2.85
C CYS A 175 -12.92 1.80 1.92
N SER A 176 -12.75 2.09 0.63
CA SER A 176 -13.85 1.90 -0.32
C SER A 176 -13.97 0.44 -0.78
N VAL A 177 -12.85 -0.19 -1.14
CA VAL A 177 -12.83 -1.58 -1.62
C VAL A 177 -11.70 -2.36 -0.97
N VAL A 178 -12.01 -3.55 -0.44
CA VAL A 178 -11.04 -4.47 0.16
C VAL A 178 -11.15 -5.86 -0.48
N CYS A 179 -10.04 -6.36 -1.00
CA CYS A 179 -9.86 -7.72 -1.49
C CYS A 179 -8.95 -8.48 -0.53
N GLU A 180 -9.49 -9.44 0.21
CA GLU A 180 -8.80 -10.29 1.18
C GLU A 180 -8.18 -9.52 2.36
N CYS A 181 -8.86 -9.60 3.51
CA CYS A 181 -8.35 -9.04 4.76
C CYS A 181 -8.67 -9.92 5.97
N SER A 182 -7.92 -9.79 7.07
CA SER A 182 -8.32 -10.47 8.32
C SER A 182 -9.39 -9.67 9.07
N VAL A 183 -9.22 -8.35 9.21
CA VAL A 183 -10.12 -7.47 9.97
C VAL A 183 -10.41 -6.18 9.20
N VAL A 184 -11.69 -5.82 9.06
CA VAL A 184 -12.13 -4.57 8.43
C VAL A 184 -13.06 -3.78 9.35
N CYS A 185 -12.67 -2.54 9.65
CA CYS A 185 -13.48 -1.54 10.34
C CYS A 185 -13.94 -0.47 9.35
N GLY A 186 -15.14 -0.63 8.79
CA GLY A 186 -15.73 0.32 7.85
C GLY A 186 -15.23 0.15 6.42
N CYS A 187 -16.08 -0.39 5.55
CA CYS A 187 -15.80 -0.42 4.11
C CYS A 187 -17.06 -0.40 3.24
N SER A 188 -16.98 0.07 2.00
CA SER A 188 -18.13 -0.06 1.10
C SER A 188 -18.27 -1.49 0.58
N VAL A 189 -17.20 -2.08 0.05
CA VAL A 189 -17.21 -3.41 -0.56
C VAL A 189 -16.05 -4.25 -0.05
N VAL A 190 -16.37 -5.43 0.48
CA VAL A 190 -15.37 -6.40 0.95
C VAL A 190 -15.55 -7.73 0.23
N CYS A 191 -14.45 -8.27 -0.27
CA CYS A 191 -14.34 -9.60 -0.86
C CYS A 191 -13.42 -10.44 0.02
N LYS A 192 -13.97 -11.42 0.74
CA LYS A 192 -13.29 -12.28 1.72
C LYS A 192 -12.71 -11.53 2.92
N CYS A 193 -13.25 -11.79 4.10
CA CYS A 193 -12.67 -11.35 5.35
C CYS A 193 -12.88 -12.38 6.48
N SER A 194 -12.16 -12.25 7.60
CA SER A 194 -12.51 -13.02 8.80
C SER A 194 -13.54 -12.26 9.64
N VAL A 195 -13.33 -10.96 9.86
CA VAL A 195 -14.20 -10.12 10.69
C VAL A 195 -14.45 -8.77 10.04
N VAL A 196 -15.72 -8.40 9.90
CA VAL A 196 -16.13 -7.07 9.40
C VAL A 196 -17.06 -6.41 10.40
N CYS A 197 -16.74 -5.19 10.81
CA CYS A 197 -17.55 -4.42 11.75
C CYS A 197 -18.69 -3.65 11.08
N GLU A 198 -18.45 -3.11 9.88
CA GLU A 198 -19.42 -2.33 9.12
C GLU A 198 -19.12 -2.43 7.61
N CYS A 199 -20.14 -2.75 6.79
CA CYS A 199 -20.01 -2.68 5.34
C CYS A 199 -21.29 -2.36 4.56
N SER A 200 -21.17 -2.03 3.26
CA SER A 200 -22.35 -2.05 2.37
C SER A 200 -22.54 -3.44 1.74
N VAL A 201 -21.49 -4.04 1.19
CA VAL A 201 -21.55 -5.32 0.48
C VAL A 201 -20.42 -6.24 0.91
N MET A 202 -20.76 -7.48 1.29
CA MET A 202 -19.83 -8.52 1.71
C MET A 202 -20.05 -9.82 0.94
N CYS A 203 -18.96 -10.38 0.39
CA CYS A 203 -18.92 -11.74 -0.13
C CYS A 203 -17.85 -12.59 0.58
N GLY A 204 -18.27 -13.57 1.39
CA GLY A 204 -17.37 -14.47 2.11
C GLY A 204 -16.81 -13.89 3.41
N CYS A 205 -17.38 -14.23 4.56
CA CYS A 205 -16.81 -13.83 5.86
C CYS A 205 -17.06 -14.84 6.98
N SER A 206 -16.26 -14.83 8.03
CA SER A 206 -16.62 -15.60 9.24
C SER A 206 -17.65 -14.84 10.08
N VAL A 207 -17.40 -13.56 10.36
CA VAL A 207 -18.27 -12.73 11.23
C VAL A 207 -18.52 -11.37 10.59
N VAL A 208 -19.78 -10.96 10.53
CA VAL A 208 -20.20 -9.62 10.08
C VAL A 208 -21.11 -8.99 11.11
N CYS A 209 -20.75 -7.80 11.55
CA CYS A 209 -21.64 -6.84 12.19
C CYS A 209 -22.04 -5.80 11.14
N GLU A 210 -23.30 -5.39 11.12
CA GLU A 210 -23.81 -4.24 10.36
C GLU A 210 -23.43 -4.19 8.88
N CYS A 211 -24.25 -4.80 8.01
CA CYS A 211 -24.04 -4.71 6.58
C CYS A 211 -25.33 -4.66 5.77
N SER A 212 -25.33 -4.00 4.60
CA SER A 212 -26.55 -3.96 3.78
C SER A 212 -26.81 -5.31 3.11
N VAL A 213 -25.78 -5.91 2.48
CA VAL A 213 -25.90 -7.16 1.74
C VAL A 213 -24.75 -8.10 2.09
N VAL A 214 -25.09 -9.33 2.49
CA VAL A 214 -24.12 -10.36 2.86
C VAL A 214 -24.40 -11.67 2.11
N CYS A 215 -23.35 -12.21 1.50
CA CYS A 215 -23.35 -13.53 0.88
C CYS A 215 -22.28 -14.41 1.54
N GLU A 216 -22.62 -15.66 1.85
CA GLU A 216 -21.69 -16.71 2.30
C GLU A 216 -20.92 -16.36 3.57
N CYS A 217 -21.62 -16.23 4.70
CA CYS A 217 -20.98 -15.92 5.99
C CYS A 217 -21.34 -16.92 7.11
N SER A 218 -20.48 -17.07 8.11
CA SER A 218 -20.82 -17.98 9.23
C SER A 218 -21.82 -17.32 10.19
N VAL A 219 -21.51 -16.10 10.65
CA VAL A 219 -22.33 -15.36 11.62
C VAL A 219 -22.58 -13.94 11.13
N VAL A 220 -23.84 -13.51 11.17
CA VAL A 220 -24.26 -12.17 10.73
C VAL A 220 -25.20 -11.54 11.77
N CYS A 221 -24.92 -10.30 12.17
CA CYS A 221 -25.76 -9.50 13.05
C CYS A 221 -26.07 -8.14 12.40
N GLY A 222 -27.36 -7.80 12.30
CA GLY A 222 -27.79 -6.47 11.83
C GLY A 222 -27.58 -6.27 10.33
N CYS A 223 -28.32 -6.98 9.47
CA CYS A 223 -28.19 -6.83 8.01
C CYS A 223 -29.52 -6.69 7.28
N SER A 224 -29.52 -6.00 6.12
CA SER A 224 -30.76 -5.89 5.33
C SER A 224 -31.06 -7.18 4.57
N VAL A 225 -30.07 -7.72 3.86
CA VAL A 225 -30.22 -8.93 3.03
C VAL A 225 -29.10 -9.91 3.29
N VAL A 226 -29.44 -11.17 3.58
CA VAL A 226 -28.47 -12.24 3.85
C VAL A 226 -28.79 -13.48 3.02
N CYS A 227 -27.76 -14.02 2.35
CA CYS A 227 -27.85 -15.27 1.60
C CYS A 227 -26.74 -16.25 2.02
N GLY A 228 -27.13 -17.47 2.40
CA GLY A 228 -26.19 -18.56 2.65
C GLY A 228 -25.35 -18.38 3.91
N CYS A 229 -25.99 -18.25 5.08
CA CYS A 229 -25.28 -18.09 6.35
C CYS A 229 -25.62 -19.14 7.40
N SER A 230 -24.74 -19.40 8.37
CA SER A 230 -25.06 -20.39 9.41
C SER A 230 -26.01 -19.79 10.46
N VAL A 231 -25.67 -18.64 11.00
CA VAL A 231 -26.44 -17.95 12.06
C VAL A 231 -26.68 -16.50 11.66
N VAL A 232 -27.93 -16.06 11.77
CA VAL A 232 -28.36 -14.70 11.44
C VAL A 232 -29.22 -14.11 12.54
N CYS A 233 -28.88 -12.91 12.98
CA CYS A 233 -29.66 -12.13 13.95
C CYS A 233 -30.04 -10.76 13.37
N GLU A 234 -31.27 -10.33 13.62
CA GLU A 234 -31.74 -8.96 13.34
C GLU A 234 -31.58 -8.54 11.87
N CYS A 235 -32.18 -9.33 10.96
CA CYS A 235 -32.09 -9.06 9.52
C CYS A 235 -33.43 -8.90 8.81
N SER A 236 -33.52 -8.09 7.76
CA SER A 236 -34.81 -7.92 7.07
C SER A 236 -35.19 -9.13 6.22
N VAL A 237 -34.29 -9.60 5.34
CA VAL A 237 -34.52 -10.71 4.42
C VAL A 237 -33.40 -11.73 4.52
N VAL A 238 -33.75 -13.00 4.72
CA VAL A 238 -32.79 -14.10 4.89
C VAL A 238 -33.15 -15.27 3.98
N CYS A 239 -32.17 -15.81 3.25
CA CYS A 239 -32.32 -17.00 2.42
C CYS A 239 -31.21 -18.02 2.72
N GLY A 240 -31.60 -19.27 2.95
CA GLY A 240 -30.65 -20.39 3.02
C GLY A 240 -29.76 -20.36 4.26
N CYS A 241 -30.36 -20.20 5.45
CA CYS A 241 -29.62 -20.15 6.70
C CYS A 241 -29.99 -21.27 7.69
N SER A 242 -29.08 -21.66 8.59
CA SER A 242 -29.41 -22.71 9.56
C SER A 242 -30.28 -22.18 10.70
N VAL A 243 -29.86 -21.09 11.34
CA VAL A 243 -30.54 -20.48 12.49
C VAL A 243 -30.78 -19.01 12.22
N VAL A 244 -32.01 -18.56 12.43
CA VAL A 244 -32.42 -17.17 12.21
C VAL A 244 -33.23 -16.66 13.40
N CYS A 245 -32.87 -15.48 13.92
CA CYS A 245 -33.61 -14.81 14.99
C CYS A 245 -33.91 -13.35 14.62
N GLY A 246 -35.17 -12.92 14.77
CA GLY A 246 -35.55 -11.52 14.63
C GLY A 246 -35.52 -11.02 13.18
N CYS A 247 -36.18 -11.72 12.25
CA CYS A 247 -36.17 -11.35 10.84
C CYS A 247 -37.56 -11.08 10.24
N SER A 248 -37.66 -10.21 9.23
CA SER A 248 -38.98 -9.96 8.61
C SER A 248 -39.39 -11.09 7.67
N VAL A 249 -38.50 -11.51 6.77
CA VAL A 249 -38.78 -12.52 5.75
C VAL A 249 -37.67 -13.58 5.74
N VAL A 250 -38.05 -14.84 5.87
CA VAL A 250 -37.12 -15.97 5.90
C VAL A 250 -37.53 -17.05 4.90
N CYS A 251 -36.56 -17.49 4.09
CA CYS A 251 -36.74 -18.58 3.14
C CYS A 251 -35.69 -19.68 3.37
N LYS A 252 -36.12 -20.95 3.36
CA LYS A 252 -35.25 -22.14 3.40
C LYS A 252 -34.28 -22.15 4.60
N CYS A 253 -34.81 -22.16 5.81
CA CYS A 253 -34.01 -22.21 7.04
C CYS A 253 -34.39 -23.37 7.96
N LEU A 254 -33.46 -23.86 8.80
CA LEU A 254 -33.77 -24.98 9.69
C LEU A 254 -34.58 -24.52 10.92
N VAL A 255 -34.10 -23.49 11.60
CA VAL A 255 -34.69 -22.97 12.84
C VAL A 255 -34.91 -21.46 12.72
N VAL A 256 -36.12 -21.01 13.01
CA VAL A 256 -36.51 -19.60 12.94
C VAL A 256 -37.24 -19.17 14.20
N CYS A 257 -36.85 -18.05 14.79
CA CYS A 257 -37.53 -17.44 15.93
C CYS A 257 -37.85 -15.95 15.66
N GLY A 258 -39.08 -15.53 15.92
CA GLY A 258 -39.49 -14.12 15.87
C GLY A 258 -39.46 -13.53 14.46
N CYS A 259 -40.25 -14.09 13.54
CA CYS A 259 -40.27 -13.63 12.14
C CYS A 259 -41.67 -13.35 11.58
N SER A 260 -41.80 -12.38 10.67
CA SER A 260 -43.14 -12.07 10.11
C SER A 260 -43.59 -13.09 9.07
N VAL A 261 -42.71 -13.45 8.13
CA VAL A 261 -43.04 -14.35 7.00
C VAL A 261 -41.96 -15.41 6.86
N VAL A 262 -42.37 -16.68 6.87
CA VAL A 262 -41.47 -17.83 6.78
C VAL A 262 -41.90 -18.78 5.67
N CYS A 263 -40.96 -19.22 4.83
CA CYS A 263 -41.21 -20.20 3.77
C CYS A 263 -40.16 -21.33 3.77
N GLY A 264 -40.62 -22.58 3.86
CA GLY A 264 -39.77 -23.77 3.70
C GLY A 264 -38.80 -23.99 4.87
N CYS A 265 -39.28 -23.90 6.11
CA CYS A 265 -38.44 -24.08 7.31
C CYS A 265 -38.86 -25.29 8.15
N SER A 266 -37.94 -25.88 8.93
CA SER A 266 -38.25 -27.07 9.73
C SER A 266 -38.92 -26.73 11.06
N VAL A 267 -38.37 -25.78 11.81
CA VAL A 267 -38.85 -25.38 13.13
C VAL A 267 -39.07 -23.86 13.15
N VAL A 268 -40.26 -23.45 13.57
CA VAL A 268 -40.66 -22.04 13.62
C VAL A 268 -41.27 -21.71 14.98
N CYS A 269 -40.78 -20.64 15.62
CA CYS A 269 -41.35 -20.07 16.85
C CYS A 269 -41.75 -18.62 16.59
N GLU A 270 -42.91 -18.20 17.10
CA GLU A 270 -43.36 -16.80 17.10
C GLU A 270 -43.37 -16.15 15.70
N CYS A 271 -44.25 -16.60 14.81
CA CYS A 271 -44.35 -16.07 13.44
C CYS A 271 -45.78 -15.80 12.96
N SER A 272 -45.94 -14.77 12.12
CA SER A 272 -47.27 -14.35 11.63
C SER A 272 -47.76 -15.16 10.43
N VAL A 273 -46.89 -15.48 9.47
CA VAL A 273 -47.22 -16.20 8.23
C VAL A 273 -46.22 -17.31 7.99
N VAL A 274 -46.71 -18.54 7.80
CA VAL A 274 -45.87 -19.73 7.58
C VAL A 274 -46.33 -20.49 6.34
N CYS A 275 -45.39 -20.76 5.44
CA CYS A 275 -45.59 -21.56 4.24
C CYS A 275 -44.67 -22.79 4.27
N LYS A 276 -45.24 -24.00 4.25
CA LYS A 276 -44.49 -25.28 4.19
C LYS A 276 -43.46 -25.46 5.34
N CYS A 277 -43.93 -25.74 6.56
CA CYS A 277 -43.06 -26.03 7.70
C CYS A 277 -43.41 -27.35 8.41
N SER A 278 -42.45 -27.94 9.11
CA SER A 278 -42.62 -29.22 9.81
C SER A 278 -43.14 -29.06 11.24
N VAL A 279 -42.65 -28.08 11.99
CA VAL A 279 -42.99 -27.86 13.42
C VAL A 279 -43.20 -26.37 13.68
N VAL A 280 -44.30 -26.03 14.37
CA VAL A 280 -44.63 -24.66 14.79
C VAL A 280 -44.89 -24.64 16.31
N CYS A 281 -44.13 -23.81 17.04
CA CYS A 281 -44.29 -23.61 18.49
C CYS A 281 -45.05 -22.30 18.77
N GLU A 282 -46.32 -22.44 19.19
CA GLU A 282 -47.28 -21.48 19.79
C GLU A 282 -47.45 -20.01 19.30
N TYR A 283 -48.74 -19.66 19.11
CA TYR A 283 -49.47 -18.36 18.96
C TYR A 283 -49.60 -17.62 17.61
N LEU A 284 -50.89 -17.35 17.28
CA LEU A 284 -51.52 -16.49 16.24
C LEU A 284 -51.32 -16.86 14.76
N LEU A 285 -51.86 -18.01 14.35
CA LEU A 285 -51.94 -18.45 12.95
C LEU A 285 -53.11 -17.79 12.19
N ILE A 286 -52.79 -17.07 11.10
CA ILE A 286 -53.69 -16.95 9.94
C ILE A 286 -53.28 -18.09 8.99
N ASP A 287 -53.92 -19.24 9.16
CA ASP A 287 -53.68 -20.46 8.40
C ASP A 287 -54.16 -20.33 6.94
N LEU A 288 -53.25 -20.08 6.01
CA LEU A 288 -53.47 -20.33 4.58
C LEU A 288 -52.84 -21.68 4.19
N TRP A 289 -53.43 -22.77 4.69
CA TRP A 289 -53.05 -24.15 4.36
C TRP A 289 -53.32 -24.45 2.88
N LEU A 290 -52.28 -24.42 2.04
CA LEU A 290 -52.31 -25.00 0.70
C LEU A 290 -51.69 -26.42 0.73
N ASN A 291 -52.55 -27.38 1.06
CA ASN A 291 -52.50 -28.83 0.81
C ASN A 291 -51.26 -29.66 1.17
N SER A 292 -51.54 -30.65 2.03
CA SER A 292 -50.93 -31.99 2.16
C SER A 292 -49.58 -32.11 2.90
N CYS A 293 -49.64 -32.29 4.22
CA CYS A 293 -48.83 -33.29 4.95
C CYS A 293 -49.53 -33.62 6.28
N GLU A 294 -49.74 -34.92 6.52
CA GLU A 294 -50.32 -35.51 7.72
C GLU A 294 -49.44 -35.33 8.97
N GLU A 295 -50.13 -35.14 10.11
CA GLU A 295 -49.79 -35.35 11.54
C GLU A 295 -48.33 -35.20 12.04
N VAL A 296 -48.14 -34.37 13.09
CA VAL A 296 -47.87 -34.87 14.46
C VAL A 296 -48.48 -33.90 15.50
N LYS A 297 -49.19 -34.51 16.47
CA LYS A 297 -49.79 -33.94 17.68
C LYS A 297 -48.77 -33.35 18.65
N LEU A 298 -49.14 -32.24 19.29
CA LEU A 298 -48.93 -32.05 20.72
C LEU A 298 -50.25 -32.31 21.45
#